data_AF-A0A348Q344-F1
#
_entry.id   AF-A0A348Q344-F1
#
_cell.length_a   1.000
_cell.length_b   1.000
_cell.length_c   1.000
_cell.angle_alpha   90.00
_cell.angle_beta   90.00
_cell.angle_gamma   90.00
#
_symmetry.space_group_name_H-M   'P 1'
#
loop_
_entity.id
_entity.type
_entity.pdbx_description
1 polymer ?
#
loop_
_entity_poly.entity_id
_entity_poly.type
_entity_poly.pdbx_seq_one_letter_code
_entity_poly.pdbx_strand_id
1 'polypeptide(L)'
;MADDRRQFDLQRLRDLGLDLDSSQDEAELKSTCPLTPDCIEAGDNSLTLNQLTEKFHCANCGQSGSFRELVRALESGELAQEARAPAIMDAEFSEAPIRATHAVVRAEPRVMQLGEGQRVRSDAEIRLERKQARKAARQGRHTGEKIIITLLALVFLGAGLAAAGLSGFANYQAFSKSVADPLQSGVWGWTGVIAAIISFGGFTFFYWHSANHRMKEGVRALLFALAGGGTSIVGTQMYIAANNQAAEAELVRAGSNRDVLATQIADWRRQLEGIPPETRSVDGLEAYIEEVERVERTHQKPYRDAQNELGLARRRDDLLARIETANAELLGTGSGDILVEAQTRTSIPGWFFALMLELFSSQGTSIGLVALLILYGRSQVNAEPESVNQDIS
;
A
#
# COMPACT_ATOMS: atom_id res chain seq x y z
N MET A 1 -17.37 -17.95 37.51
CA MET A 1 -17.42 -19.37 37.94
C MET A 1 -17.17 -20.36 36.80
N ALA A 2 -17.89 -20.31 35.67
CA ALA A 2 -17.62 -21.21 34.54
C ALA A 2 -16.31 -20.85 33.81
N ASP A 3 -16.08 -19.55 33.56
CA ASP A 3 -14.82 -19.06 32.94
C ASP A 3 -13.59 -19.36 33.80
N ASP A 4 -13.70 -19.26 35.14
CA ASP A 4 -12.59 -19.56 36.06
C ASP A 4 -12.20 -21.05 36.03
N ARG A 5 -13.19 -21.94 35.89
CA ARG A 5 -12.96 -23.39 35.75
C ARG A 5 -12.32 -23.74 34.41
N ARG A 6 -12.77 -23.10 33.33
CA ARG A 6 -12.20 -23.27 31.99
C ARG A 6 -10.73 -22.82 31.95
N GLN A 7 -10.42 -21.67 32.54
CA GLN A 7 -9.04 -21.16 32.61
C GLN A 7 -8.15 -22.10 33.44
N PHE A 8 -8.68 -22.64 34.54
CA PHE A 8 -7.96 -23.61 35.37
C PHE A 8 -7.63 -24.91 34.61
N ASP A 9 -8.59 -25.46 33.86
CA ASP A 9 -8.37 -26.70 33.09
C ASP A 9 -7.38 -26.47 31.93
N LEU A 10 -7.44 -25.33 31.23
CA LEU A 10 -6.49 -24.98 30.18
C LEU A 10 -5.07 -24.75 30.72
N GLN A 11 -4.94 -24.12 31.89
CA GLN A 11 -3.65 -23.94 32.55
C GLN A 11 -3.04 -25.28 32.96
N ARG A 12 -3.86 -26.20 33.46
CA ARG A 12 -3.43 -27.55 33.85
C ARG A 12 -2.99 -28.39 32.65
N LEU A 13 -3.65 -28.25 31.50
CA LEU A 13 -3.22 -28.88 30.25
C LEU A 13 -1.86 -28.36 29.77
N ARG A 14 -1.57 -27.06 29.96
CA ARG A 14 -0.25 -26.47 29.68
C ARG A 14 0.83 -27.04 30.61
N ASP A 15 0.54 -27.15 31.90
CA ASP A 15 1.48 -27.72 32.88
C ASP A 15 1.80 -29.20 32.59
N LEU A 16 0.86 -29.92 31.97
CA LEU A 16 1.02 -31.30 31.51
C LEU A 16 1.74 -31.42 30.15
N GLY A 17 2.27 -30.32 29.61
CA GLY A 17 3.17 -30.32 28.46
C GLY A 17 2.51 -30.15 27.09
N LEU A 18 1.24 -29.72 27.03
CA LEU A 18 0.60 -29.35 25.75
C LEU A 18 1.02 -27.93 25.34
N ASP A 19 1.66 -27.81 24.17
CA ASP A 19 2.00 -26.53 23.58
C ASP A 19 0.76 -25.87 22.94
N LEU A 20 0.12 -25.01 23.74
CA LEU A 20 -1.09 -24.28 23.39
C LEU A 20 -0.80 -22.93 22.70
N ASP A 21 0.46 -22.54 22.54
CA ASP A 21 0.81 -21.21 22.01
C ASP A 21 0.98 -21.20 20.48
N SER A 22 0.77 -22.36 19.83
CA SER A 22 1.02 -22.57 18.39
C SER A 22 -0.20 -22.35 17.48
N SER A 23 -1.38 -22.06 18.03
CA SER A 23 -2.61 -21.86 17.22
C SER A 23 -2.97 -20.38 17.03
N GLN A 24 -3.16 -19.96 15.77
CA GLN A 24 -3.56 -18.59 15.42
C GLN A 24 -5.08 -18.34 15.52
N ASP A 25 -5.89 -19.37 15.78
CA ASP A 25 -7.35 -19.28 15.86
C ASP A 25 -7.81 -19.19 17.33
N GLU A 26 -8.53 -18.11 17.69
CA GLU A 26 -9.03 -17.89 19.07
C GLU A 26 -10.07 -18.91 19.54
N ALA A 27 -10.69 -19.67 18.63
CA ALA A 27 -11.76 -20.63 18.94
C ALA A 27 -11.29 -22.10 18.98
N GLU A 28 -10.23 -22.43 18.25
CA GLU A 28 -9.71 -23.79 18.10
C GLU A 28 -8.19 -23.80 18.31
N LEU A 29 -7.75 -24.54 19.33
CA LEU A 29 -6.34 -24.78 19.58
C LEU A 29 -5.93 -26.12 18.99
N LYS A 30 -4.81 -26.14 18.27
CA LYS A 30 -4.22 -27.39 17.75
C LYS A 30 -2.90 -27.63 18.45
N SER A 31 -2.72 -28.85 18.96
CA SER A 31 -1.51 -29.28 19.66
C SER A 31 -1.15 -30.71 19.29
N THR A 32 0.07 -31.12 19.62
CA THR A 32 0.50 -32.51 19.52
C THR A 32 -0.25 -33.35 20.56
N CYS A 33 -0.66 -34.56 20.18
CA CYS A 33 -1.43 -35.42 21.08
C CYS A 33 -0.48 -36.35 21.88
N PRO A 34 -0.37 -36.23 23.21
CA PRO A 34 0.47 -37.10 24.02
C PRO A 34 -0.23 -38.41 24.48
N LEU A 35 -1.45 -38.68 24.01
CA LEU A 35 -2.30 -39.76 24.56
C LEU A 35 -1.85 -41.18 24.17
N THR A 36 -1.20 -41.34 23.02
CA THR A 36 -0.67 -42.64 22.58
C THR A 36 0.75 -42.50 22.05
N PRO A 37 1.61 -43.52 22.19
CA PRO A 37 2.97 -43.49 21.66
C PRO A 37 3.00 -43.20 20.15
N ASP A 38 2.03 -43.74 19.40
CA ASP A 38 1.85 -43.46 17.97
C ASP A 38 1.60 -41.97 17.65
N CYS A 39 0.96 -41.23 18.56
CA CYS A 39 0.74 -39.78 18.38
C CYS A 39 1.97 -38.96 18.77
N ILE A 40 2.76 -39.43 19.72
CA ILE A 40 4.01 -38.80 20.14
C ILE A 40 5.06 -38.94 19.03
N GLU A 41 5.19 -40.15 18.44
CA GLU A 41 6.13 -40.42 17.36
C GLU A 41 5.76 -39.71 16.05
N ALA A 42 4.45 -39.52 15.79
CA ALA A 42 3.99 -38.80 14.60
C ALA A 42 4.36 -37.31 14.61
N GLY A 43 4.53 -36.68 15.77
CA GLY A 43 4.90 -35.26 15.90
C GLY A 43 3.89 -34.27 15.29
N ASP A 44 2.76 -34.74 14.76
CA ASP A 44 1.74 -33.94 14.10
C ASP A 44 0.78 -33.32 15.11
N ASN A 45 0.36 -32.07 14.84
CA ASN A 45 -0.69 -31.34 15.58
C ASN A 45 -2.08 -31.97 15.34
N SER A 46 -2.28 -33.15 15.89
CA SER A 46 -3.44 -34.02 15.67
C SER A 46 -4.53 -33.84 16.72
N LEU A 47 -4.26 -33.11 17.81
CA LEU A 47 -5.24 -32.79 18.85
C LEU A 47 -5.85 -31.41 18.61
N THR A 48 -7.16 -31.37 18.40
CA THR A 48 -7.93 -30.12 18.30
C THR A 48 -8.74 -29.93 19.58
N LEU A 49 -8.60 -28.76 20.20
CA LEU A 49 -9.29 -28.34 21.41
C LEU A 49 -10.23 -27.18 21.04
N ASN A 50 -11.54 -27.38 21.19
CA ASN A 50 -12.53 -26.36 20.90
C ASN A 50 -12.90 -25.63 22.20
N GLN A 51 -12.51 -24.35 22.31
CA GLN A 51 -12.66 -23.57 23.53
C GLN A 51 -14.11 -23.18 23.85
N LEU A 52 -14.98 -23.12 22.83
CA LEU A 52 -16.39 -22.76 22.97
C LEU A 52 -17.23 -23.93 23.51
N THR A 53 -16.85 -25.15 23.14
CA THR A 53 -17.62 -26.36 23.49
C THR A 53 -16.96 -27.20 24.59
N GLU A 54 -15.76 -26.80 25.05
CA GLU A 54 -14.95 -27.49 26.07
C GLU A 54 -14.66 -28.96 25.71
N LYS A 55 -14.58 -29.25 24.42
CA LYS A 55 -14.36 -30.60 23.88
C LYS A 55 -13.03 -30.70 23.13
N PHE A 56 -12.40 -31.85 23.25
CA PHE A 56 -11.22 -32.23 22.48
C PHE A 56 -11.58 -33.28 21.42
N HIS A 57 -10.83 -33.28 20.33
CA HIS A 57 -10.87 -34.32 19.32
C HIS A 57 -9.47 -34.59 18.77
N CYS A 58 -9.06 -35.84 18.81
CA CYS A 58 -7.79 -36.33 18.29
C CYS A 58 -8.02 -37.00 16.93
N ALA A 59 -7.44 -36.44 15.86
CA ALA A 59 -7.59 -36.96 14.51
C ALA A 59 -6.82 -38.28 14.27
N ASN A 60 -5.77 -38.54 15.04
CA ASN A 60 -4.92 -39.73 14.87
C ASN A 60 -5.42 -40.92 15.70
N CYS A 61 -5.77 -40.68 16.96
CA CYS A 61 -6.26 -41.68 17.89
C CYS A 61 -7.80 -41.81 17.93
N GLY A 62 -8.53 -40.93 17.25
CA GLY A 62 -9.99 -40.95 17.13
C GLY A 62 -10.74 -40.60 18.43
N GLN A 63 -10.03 -40.29 19.51
CA GLN A 63 -10.64 -39.98 20.80
C GLN A 63 -11.25 -38.58 20.83
N SER A 64 -12.40 -38.45 21.47
CA SER A 64 -13.06 -37.19 21.73
C SER A 64 -13.76 -37.20 23.07
N GLY A 65 -13.71 -36.09 23.79
CA GLY A 65 -14.31 -35.96 25.12
C GLY A 65 -14.25 -34.53 25.60
N SER A 66 -14.51 -34.30 26.89
CA SER A 66 -14.37 -33.00 27.54
C SER A 66 -12.92 -32.71 27.96
N PHE A 67 -12.54 -31.43 28.14
CA PHE A 67 -11.21 -31.07 28.64
C PHE A 67 -10.87 -31.73 29.98
N ARG A 68 -11.85 -31.91 30.85
CA ARG A 68 -11.66 -32.59 32.14
C ARG A 68 -11.36 -34.09 31.99
N GLU A 69 -11.91 -34.75 30.99
CA GLU A 69 -11.56 -36.14 30.65
C GLU A 69 -10.15 -36.22 30.07
N LEU A 70 -9.73 -35.24 29.28
CA LEU A 70 -8.37 -35.13 28.77
C LEU A 70 -7.35 -34.94 29.90
N VAL A 71 -7.60 -34.02 30.84
CA VAL A 71 -6.74 -33.81 32.02
C VAL A 71 -6.63 -35.10 32.83
N ARG A 72 -7.74 -35.81 33.06
CA ARG A 72 -7.73 -37.10 33.78
C ARG A 72 -6.95 -38.17 33.03
N ALA A 73 -7.10 -38.26 31.72
CA ALA A 73 -6.38 -39.24 30.90
C ALA A 73 -4.86 -38.99 30.95
N LEU A 74 -4.45 -37.72 30.95
CA LEU A 74 -3.05 -37.31 31.07
C LEU A 74 -2.46 -37.57 32.45
N GLU A 75 -3.25 -37.38 33.51
CA GLU A 75 -2.79 -37.57 34.90
C GLU A 75 -2.74 -39.03 35.34
N SER A 76 -3.66 -39.87 34.85
CA SER A 76 -3.79 -41.26 35.28
C SER A 76 -3.02 -42.25 34.40
N GLY A 77 -2.65 -41.89 33.17
CA GLY A 77 -2.01 -42.80 32.21
C GLY A 77 -2.90 -43.97 31.76
N GLU A 78 -4.15 -44.05 32.23
CA GLU A 78 -5.13 -45.07 31.86
C GLU A 78 -6.28 -44.40 31.12
N LEU A 79 -6.46 -44.78 29.86
CA LEU A 79 -7.59 -44.35 29.05
C LEU A 79 -8.83 -45.14 29.48
N ALA A 80 -9.89 -44.41 29.85
CA ALA A 80 -11.22 -44.96 30.06
C ALA A 80 -11.69 -45.66 28.77
N GLN A 81 -11.58 -46.97 28.78
CA GLN A 81 -12.05 -47.87 27.74
C GLN A 81 -13.56 -48.02 27.92
N GLU A 82 -14.38 -47.09 27.41
CA GLU A 82 -15.82 -47.33 27.21
C GLU A 82 -16.47 -46.29 26.29
N ALA A 83 -16.29 -46.48 24.99
CA ALA A 83 -17.30 -46.07 24.02
C ALA A 83 -17.92 -47.34 23.45
N ARG A 84 -19.05 -47.75 24.06
CA ARG A 84 -19.95 -48.80 23.55
C ARG A 84 -20.13 -48.64 22.04
N ALA A 85 -19.72 -49.64 21.28
CA ALA A 85 -20.32 -49.91 19.98
C ALA A 85 -21.84 -49.98 20.17
N PRO A 86 -22.67 -49.46 19.24
CA PRO A 86 -24.10 -49.68 19.32
C PRO A 86 -24.32 -51.20 19.38
N ALA A 87 -25.08 -51.63 20.38
CA ALA A 87 -25.49 -53.02 20.51
C ALA A 87 -26.08 -53.45 19.16
N ILE A 88 -25.48 -54.47 18.55
CA ILE A 88 -26.11 -55.22 17.48
C ILE A 88 -27.38 -55.78 18.14
N MET A 89 -28.53 -55.19 17.85
CA MET A 89 -29.79 -55.83 18.18
C MET A 89 -29.87 -57.03 17.25
N ASP A 90 -29.67 -58.22 17.82
CA ASP A 90 -30.02 -59.47 17.17
C ASP A 90 -31.50 -59.35 16.76
N ALA A 91 -31.74 -59.29 15.45
CA ALA A 91 -33.10 -59.43 14.94
C ALA A 91 -33.63 -60.78 15.44
N GLU A 92 -34.82 -60.78 16.02
CA GLU A 92 -35.53 -62.00 16.42
C GLU A 92 -35.49 -63.01 15.26
N PHE A 93 -34.75 -64.09 15.47
CA PHE A 93 -34.72 -65.22 14.57
C PHE A 93 -36.08 -65.92 14.65
N SER A 94 -37.00 -65.55 13.75
CA SER A 94 -38.18 -66.36 13.49
C SER A 94 -37.79 -67.48 12.53
N GLU A 95 -37.83 -68.73 12.98
CA GLU A 95 -37.71 -69.89 12.10
C GLU A 95 -38.83 -69.83 11.04
N ALA A 96 -38.46 -69.56 9.79
CA ALA A 96 -39.40 -69.67 8.68
C ALA A 96 -39.83 -71.15 8.53
N PRO A 97 -41.13 -71.45 8.38
CA PRO A 97 -41.58 -72.82 8.26
C PRO A 97 -40.97 -73.49 7.03
N ILE A 98 -40.29 -74.62 7.27
CA ILE A 98 -39.63 -75.48 6.28
C ILE A 98 -40.71 -76.20 5.45
N ARG A 99 -41.37 -75.47 4.54
CA ARG A 99 -42.17 -76.07 3.47
C ARG A 99 -42.30 -75.09 2.31
N ALA A 100 -41.42 -75.24 1.33
CA ALA A 100 -41.61 -74.62 0.01
C ALA A 100 -42.83 -75.26 -0.65
N THR A 101 -43.91 -74.50 -0.85
CA THR A 101 -45.17 -74.96 -1.45
C THR A 101 -45.20 -74.88 -2.98
N HIS A 102 -44.11 -74.44 -3.63
CA HIS A 102 -44.02 -74.38 -5.09
C HIS A 102 -42.72 -74.98 -5.62
N ALA A 103 -42.85 -75.83 -6.64
CA ALA A 103 -41.72 -76.44 -7.32
C ALA A 103 -40.93 -75.37 -8.09
N VAL A 104 -39.69 -75.11 -7.67
CA VAL A 104 -38.79 -74.18 -8.33
C VAL A 104 -38.20 -74.87 -9.57
N VAL A 105 -38.63 -74.46 -10.76
CA VAL A 105 -38.05 -74.89 -12.03
C VAL A 105 -36.66 -74.26 -12.16
N ARG A 106 -35.62 -75.08 -12.31
CA ARG A 106 -34.24 -74.61 -12.56
C ARG A 106 -34.16 -74.03 -13.98
N ALA A 107 -34.19 -72.71 -14.10
CA ALA A 107 -33.74 -72.01 -15.29
C ALA A 107 -32.30 -71.53 -15.10
N GLU A 108 -31.50 -71.55 -16.18
CA GLU A 108 -30.10 -71.10 -16.15
C GLU A 108 -30.00 -69.61 -15.75
N PRO A 109 -29.02 -69.23 -14.91
CA PRO A 109 -28.89 -67.87 -14.42
C PRO A 109 -28.47 -66.92 -15.55
N ARG A 110 -29.37 -66.04 -15.98
CA ARG A 110 -29.03 -64.89 -16.83
C ARG A 110 -28.41 -63.79 -15.96
N VAL A 111 -27.09 -63.62 -16.08
CA VAL A 111 -26.35 -62.54 -15.40
C VAL A 111 -26.64 -61.22 -16.13
N MET A 112 -27.44 -60.35 -15.53
CA MET A 112 -27.56 -58.97 -16.01
C MET A 112 -26.31 -58.20 -15.60
N GLN A 113 -25.59 -57.61 -16.56
CA GLN A 113 -24.51 -56.68 -16.23
C GLN A 113 -25.14 -55.41 -15.65
N LEU A 114 -24.80 -55.08 -14.40
CA LEU A 114 -25.25 -53.83 -13.78
C LEU A 114 -24.64 -52.64 -14.52
N GLY A 115 -25.47 -51.67 -14.91
CA GLY A 115 -25.03 -50.41 -15.50
C GLY A 115 -24.20 -49.58 -14.51
N GLU A 116 -23.36 -48.69 -15.03
CA GLU A 116 -22.34 -47.93 -14.26
C GLU A 116 -22.88 -47.19 -13.04
N GLY A 117 -24.15 -46.77 -13.05
CA GLY A 117 -24.81 -46.09 -11.92
C GLY A 117 -25.17 -46.98 -10.73
N GLN A 118 -25.03 -48.31 -10.85
CA GLN A 118 -25.50 -49.28 -9.85
C GLN A 118 -24.39 -50.23 -9.35
N ARG A 119 -23.12 -49.95 -9.72
CA ARG A 119 -21.96 -50.59 -9.09
C ARG A 119 -21.81 -50.06 -7.66
N VAL A 120 -21.73 -50.97 -6.69
CA VAL A 120 -21.29 -50.67 -5.34
C VAL A 120 -19.85 -50.18 -5.44
N ARG A 121 -19.65 -48.86 -5.32
CA ARG A 121 -18.33 -48.24 -5.36
C ARG A 121 -17.47 -48.84 -4.26
N SER A 122 -16.25 -49.24 -4.61
CA SER A 122 -15.35 -49.81 -3.63
C SER A 122 -14.89 -48.73 -2.63
N ASP A 123 -14.68 -49.10 -1.37
CA ASP A 123 -14.18 -48.15 -0.35
C ASP A 123 -12.85 -47.50 -0.74
N ALA A 124 -12.05 -48.18 -1.57
CA ALA A 124 -10.80 -47.65 -2.11
C ALA A 124 -11.03 -46.49 -3.09
N GLU A 125 -12.02 -46.59 -3.98
CA GLU A 125 -12.39 -45.53 -4.93
C GLU A 125 -12.95 -44.31 -4.20
N ILE A 126 -13.81 -44.50 -3.19
CA ILE A 126 -14.37 -43.42 -2.38
C ILE A 126 -13.26 -42.67 -1.61
N ARG A 127 -12.26 -43.40 -1.08
CA ARG A 127 -11.10 -42.79 -0.40
C ARG A 127 -10.22 -42.00 -1.36
N LEU A 128 -10.02 -42.48 -2.60
CA LEU A 128 -9.26 -41.76 -3.63
C LEU A 128 -9.98 -40.50 -4.10
N GLU A 129 -11.29 -40.56 -4.37
CA GLU A 129 -12.11 -39.39 -4.71
C GLU A 129 -12.06 -38.35 -3.57
N ARG A 130 -12.17 -38.77 -2.30
CA ARG A 130 -12.04 -37.85 -1.15
C ARG A 130 -10.64 -37.22 -1.05
N LYS A 131 -9.57 -37.98 -1.33
CA LYS A 131 -8.20 -37.43 -1.37
C LYS A 131 -8.03 -36.44 -2.52
N GLN A 132 -8.59 -36.73 -3.70
CA GLN A 132 -8.55 -35.85 -4.86
C GLN A 132 -9.39 -34.58 -4.64
N ALA A 133 -10.60 -34.70 -4.08
CA ALA A 133 -11.43 -33.56 -3.71
C ALA A 133 -10.75 -32.68 -2.64
N ARG A 134 -10.08 -33.27 -1.64
CA ARG A 134 -9.27 -32.53 -0.66
C ARG A 134 -8.08 -31.81 -1.32
N LYS A 135 -7.41 -32.44 -2.29
CA LYS A 135 -6.32 -31.81 -3.06
C LYS A 135 -6.84 -30.67 -3.94
N ALA A 136 -7.96 -30.85 -4.63
CA ALA A 136 -8.60 -29.83 -5.45
C ALA A 136 -9.10 -28.64 -4.61
N ALA A 137 -9.70 -28.89 -3.43
CA ALA A 137 -10.10 -27.84 -2.49
C ALA A 137 -8.89 -27.07 -1.94
N ARG A 138 -7.78 -27.76 -1.63
CA ARG A 138 -6.51 -27.11 -1.24
C ARG A 138 -5.91 -26.28 -2.38
N GLN A 139 -5.96 -26.78 -3.62
CA GLN A 139 -5.50 -26.06 -4.81
C GLN A 139 -6.35 -24.82 -5.06
N GLY A 140 -7.69 -24.90 -4.97
CA GLY A 140 -8.61 -23.78 -5.14
C GLY A 140 -8.41 -22.66 -4.10
N ARG A 141 -8.11 -23.03 -2.84
CA ARG A 141 -7.77 -22.06 -1.79
C ARG A 141 -6.45 -21.35 -2.09
N HIS A 142 -5.46 -22.10 -2.56
CA HIS A 142 -4.14 -21.57 -2.88
C HIS A 142 -4.13 -20.70 -4.15
N THR A 143 -4.99 -20.95 -5.14
CA THR A 143 -5.14 -20.05 -6.30
C THR A 143 -5.80 -18.73 -5.92
N GLY A 144 -6.83 -18.74 -5.07
CA GLY A 144 -7.45 -17.50 -4.57
C GLY A 144 -6.48 -16.65 -3.75
N GLU A 145 -5.74 -17.29 -2.83
CA GLU A 145 -4.69 -16.65 -2.03
C GLU A 145 -3.58 -16.07 -2.92
N LYS A 146 -3.13 -16.81 -3.94
CA LYS A 146 -2.17 -16.32 -4.93
C LYS A 146 -2.66 -15.06 -5.65
N ILE A 147 -3.91 -15.02 -6.10
CA ILE A 147 -4.45 -13.86 -6.82
C ILE A 147 -4.46 -12.62 -5.91
N ILE A 148 -4.89 -12.78 -4.65
CA ILE A 148 -4.92 -11.67 -3.68
C ILE A 148 -3.50 -11.18 -3.40
N ILE A 149 -2.55 -12.08 -3.12
CA ILE A 149 -1.16 -11.69 -2.85
C ILE A 149 -0.52 -11.04 -4.08
N THR A 150 -0.76 -11.57 -5.29
CA THR A 150 -0.24 -10.96 -6.53
C THR A 150 -0.81 -9.56 -6.75
N LEU A 151 -2.11 -9.34 -6.57
CA LEU A 151 -2.73 -8.02 -6.70
C LEU A 151 -2.15 -7.03 -5.68
N LEU A 152 -2.05 -7.46 -4.41
CA LEU A 152 -1.47 -6.63 -3.35
C LEU A 152 -0.01 -6.29 -3.65
N ALA A 153 0.78 -7.27 -4.09
CA ALA A 153 2.17 -7.08 -4.46
C ALA A 153 2.34 -6.11 -5.64
N LEU A 154 1.46 -6.16 -6.64
CA LEU A 154 1.47 -5.22 -7.76
C LEU A 154 1.13 -3.79 -7.31
N VAL A 155 0.17 -3.61 -6.41
CA VAL A 155 -0.16 -2.31 -5.84
C VAL A 155 1.03 -1.73 -5.07
N PHE A 156 1.67 -2.53 -4.21
CA PHE A 156 2.85 -2.10 -3.45
C PHE A 156 4.05 -1.81 -4.36
N LEU A 157 4.27 -2.62 -5.40
CA LEU A 157 5.33 -2.39 -6.37
C LEU A 157 5.09 -1.10 -7.16
N GLY A 158 3.87 -0.87 -7.65
CA GLY A 158 3.51 0.33 -8.41
C GLY A 158 3.62 1.60 -7.57
N ALA A 159 3.03 1.61 -6.37
CA ALA A 159 3.11 2.72 -5.44
C ALA A 159 4.56 3.02 -5.03
N GLY A 160 5.33 1.97 -4.75
CA GLY A 160 6.72 2.11 -4.38
C GLY A 160 7.60 2.62 -5.52
N LEU A 161 7.40 2.18 -6.77
CA LEU A 161 8.16 2.68 -7.93
C LEU A 161 7.87 4.16 -8.20
N ALA A 162 6.61 4.57 -8.04
CA ALA A 162 6.24 5.98 -8.13
C ALA A 162 6.92 6.81 -7.03
N ALA A 163 6.92 6.31 -5.78
CA ALA A 163 7.61 6.95 -4.67
C ALA A 163 9.14 7.00 -4.88
N ALA A 164 9.74 5.96 -5.44
CA ALA A 164 11.17 5.92 -5.79
C ALA A 164 11.53 6.93 -6.87
N GLY A 165 10.67 7.10 -7.89
CA GLY A 165 10.84 8.13 -8.90
C GLY A 165 10.81 9.54 -8.31
N LEU A 166 9.84 9.82 -7.44
CA LEU A 166 9.71 11.12 -6.76
C LEU A 166 10.87 11.39 -5.79
N SER A 167 11.25 10.40 -5.00
CA SER A 167 12.39 10.48 -4.06
C SER A 167 13.71 10.68 -4.80
N GLY A 168 13.97 9.90 -5.85
CA GLY A 168 15.15 10.04 -6.70
C GLY A 168 15.25 11.41 -7.35
N PHE A 169 14.13 11.95 -7.87
CA PHE A 169 14.08 13.30 -8.42
C PHE A 169 14.36 14.37 -7.35
N ALA A 170 13.73 14.28 -6.19
CA ALA A 170 13.94 15.22 -5.08
C ALA A 170 15.40 15.24 -4.63
N ASN A 171 16.00 14.06 -4.46
CA ASN A 171 17.42 13.92 -4.11
C ASN A 171 18.33 14.49 -5.19
N TYR A 172 18.09 14.18 -6.46
CA TYR A 172 18.88 14.73 -7.56
C TYR A 172 18.88 16.26 -7.54
N GLN A 173 17.72 16.87 -7.36
CA GLN A 173 17.58 18.33 -7.29
C GLN A 173 18.24 18.93 -6.04
N ALA A 174 18.12 18.28 -4.87
CA ALA A 174 18.74 18.75 -3.65
C ALA A 174 20.27 18.74 -3.72
N PHE A 175 20.85 17.60 -4.12
CA PHE A 175 22.30 17.44 -4.15
C PHE A 175 22.93 18.20 -5.32
N SER A 176 22.27 18.32 -6.47
CA SER A 176 22.77 19.17 -7.56
C SER A 176 22.82 20.65 -7.16
N LYS A 177 21.79 21.16 -6.47
CA LYS A 177 21.77 22.56 -5.98
C LYS A 177 22.75 22.82 -4.83
N SER A 178 23.24 21.78 -4.16
CA SER A 178 24.22 21.92 -3.08
C SER A 178 25.62 22.33 -3.56
N VAL A 179 25.90 22.19 -4.86
CA VAL A 179 27.20 22.47 -5.46
C VAL A 179 27.07 23.57 -6.52
N ALA A 180 27.88 24.61 -6.40
CA ALA A 180 27.82 25.78 -7.30
C ALA A 180 28.42 25.52 -8.69
N ASP A 181 29.30 24.53 -8.84
CA ASP A 181 29.93 24.18 -10.12
C ASP A 181 28.97 23.35 -10.99
N PRO A 182 28.61 23.79 -12.21
CA PRO A 182 27.66 23.10 -13.09
C PRO A 182 28.06 21.66 -13.43
N LEU A 183 29.36 21.38 -13.64
CA LEU A 183 29.82 20.04 -14.00
C LEU A 183 29.77 19.08 -12.80
N GLN A 184 30.03 19.60 -11.60
CA GLN A 184 29.95 18.82 -10.37
C GLN A 184 28.49 18.66 -9.91
N SER A 185 27.62 19.63 -10.17
CA SER A 185 26.20 19.58 -9.79
C SER A 185 25.49 18.34 -10.34
N GLY A 186 25.78 17.94 -11.58
CA GLY A 186 25.24 16.73 -12.17
C GLY A 186 25.73 15.46 -11.46
N VAL A 187 27.04 15.40 -11.15
CA VAL A 187 27.65 14.25 -10.46
C VAL A 187 27.09 14.09 -9.04
N TRP A 188 26.99 15.19 -8.30
CA TRP A 188 26.40 15.20 -6.96
C TRP A 188 24.89 14.94 -6.99
N GLY A 189 24.16 15.37 -8.01
CA GLY A 189 22.76 14.97 -8.19
C GLY A 189 22.61 13.45 -8.28
N TRP A 190 23.47 12.78 -9.05
CA TRP A 190 23.44 11.33 -9.20
C TRP A 190 23.82 10.56 -7.93
N THR A 191 24.63 11.11 -7.02
CA THR A 191 24.94 10.43 -5.75
C THR A 191 23.69 10.27 -4.88
N GLY A 192 22.78 11.25 -4.90
CA GLY A 192 21.47 11.16 -4.25
C GLY A 192 20.57 10.06 -4.83
N VAL A 193 20.57 9.92 -6.16
CA VAL A 193 19.82 8.84 -6.84
C VAL A 193 20.41 7.47 -6.49
N ILE A 194 21.74 7.36 -6.48
CA ILE A 194 22.44 6.13 -6.10
C ILE A 194 22.12 5.75 -4.65
N ALA A 195 22.06 6.70 -3.73
CA ALA A 195 21.70 6.43 -2.34
C ALA A 195 20.28 5.84 -2.22
N ALA A 196 19.30 6.35 -2.97
CA ALA A 196 17.95 5.79 -3.02
C ALA A 196 17.93 4.36 -3.62
N ILE A 197 18.72 4.10 -4.66
CA ILE A 197 18.87 2.76 -5.24
C ILE A 197 19.48 1.78 -4.24
N ILE A 198 20.52 2.20 -3.50
CA ILE A 198 21.16 1.39 -2.47
C ILE A 198 20.18 1.09 -1.33
N SER A 199 19.36 2.08 -0.93
CA SER A 199 18.29 1.88 0.05
C SER A 199 17.32 0.78 -0.40
N PHE A 200 16.76 0.94 -1.61
CA PHE A 200 15.83 -0.02 -2.20
C PHE A 200 16.44 -1.43 -2.32
N GLY A 201 17.62 -1.54 -2.92
CA GLY A 201 18.33 -2.81 -3.06
C GLY A 201 18.62 -3.45 -1.71
N GLY A 202 19.07 -2.68 -0.73
CA GLY A 202 19.36 -3.14 0.62
C GLY A 202 18.12 -3.72 1.32
N PHE A 203 16.96 -3.06 1.23
CA PHE A 203 15.71 -3.60 1.78
C PHE A 203 15.23 -4.86 1.03
N THR A 204 15.38 -4.89 -0.29
CA THR A 204 15.06 -6.09 -1.10
C THR A 204 15.91 -7.28 -0.66
N PHE A 205 17.22 -7.09 -0.50
CA PHE A 205 18.13 -8.15 -0.01
C PHE A 205 17.81 -8.54 1.44
N PHE A 206 17.46 -7.59 2.30
CA PHE A 206 17.05 -7.89 3.67
C PHE A 206 15.82 -8.81 3.69
N TYR A 207 14.75 -8.47 2.97
CA TYR A 207 13.55 -9.29 2.90
C TYR A 207 13.81 -10.65 2.26
N TRP A 208 14.60 -10.70 1.19
CA TRP A 208 14.99 -11.94 0.53
C TRP A 208 15.78 -12.88 1.45
N HIS A 209 16.78 -12.36 2.16
CA HIS A 209 17.58 -13.16 3.09
C HIS A 209 16.80 -13.57 4.33
N SER A 210 15.93 -12.69 4.85
CA SER A 210 15.03 -13.00 5.96
C SER A 210 14.05 -14.11 5.60
N ALA A 211 13.48 -14.09 4.39
CA ALA A 211 12.59 -15.15 3.91
C ALA A 211 13.29 -16.51 3.73
N ASN A 212 14.62 -16.51 3.55
CA ASN A 212 15.45 -17.72 3.41
C ASN A 212 16.16 -18.11 4.72
N HIS A 213 15.75 -17.58 5.87
CA HIS A 213 16.37 -17.83 7.19
C HIS A 213 17.87 -17.46 7.29
N ARG A 214 18.38 -16.59 6.41
CA ARG A 214 19.77 -16.12 6.37
C ARG A 214 19.92 -14.76 7.06
N MET A 215 19.70 -14.73 8.38
CA MET A 215 19.61 -13.49 9.15
C MET A 215 20.91 -12.67 9.19
N LYS A 216 22.08 -13.32 9.14
CA LYS A 216 23.38 -12.61 9.18
C LYS A 216 23.60 -11.77 7.93
N GLU A 217 23.25 -12.30 6.77
CA GLU A 217 23.30 -11.59 5.49
C GLU A 217 22.19 -10.55 5.40
N GLY A 218 21.00 -10.85 5.93
CA GLY A 218 19.91 -9.89 6.06
C GLY A 218 20.32 -8.62 6.83
N VAL A 219 20.92 -8.77 8.01
CA VAL A 219 21.35 -7.62 8.84
C VAL A 219 22.39 -6.76 8.12
N ARG A 220 23.32 -7.35 7.36
CA ARG A 220 24.29 -6.59 6.57
C ARG A 220 23.60 -5.77 5.49
N ALA A 221 22.66 -6.37 4.76
CA ALA A 221 21.87 -5.66 3.76
C ALA A 221 21.04 -4.52 4.36
N LEU A 222 20.48 -4.74 5.55
CA LEU A 222 19.72 -3.72 6.29
C LEU A 222 20.58 -2.51 6.66
N LEU A 223 21.84 -2.70 7.08
CA LEU A 223 22.74 -1.58 7.40
C LEU A 223 23.01 -0.69 6.18
N PHE A 224 23.24 -1.29 5.01
CA PHE A 224 23.38 -0.53 3.76
C PHE A 224 22.06 0.15 3.35
N ALA A 225 20.93 -0.54 3.58
CA ALA A 225 19.61 0.01 3.30
C ALA A 225 19.34 1.28 4.13
N LEU A 226 19.63 1.23 5.43
CA LEU A 226 19.44 2.37 6.34
C LEU A 226 20.39 3.53 6.02
N ALA A 227 21.64 3.25 5.61
CA ALA A 227 22.57 4.29 5.19
C ALA A 227 22.09 5.01 3.91
N GLY A 228 21.60 4.25 2.92
CA GLY A 228 20.98 4.80 1.71
C GLY A 228 19.72 5.60 2.02
N GLY A 229 18.83 5.04 2.85
CA GLY A 229 17.57 5.67 3.23
C GLY A 229 17.77 6.95 4.05
N GLY A 230 18.73 6.97 4.97
CA GLY A 230 19.08 8.18 5.72
C GLY A 230 19.57 9.31 4.80
N THR A 231 20.41 8.98 3.82
CA THR A 231 20.90 9.95 2.82
C THR A 231 19.77 10.49 1.94
N SER A 232 18.85 9.61 1.54
CA SER A 232 17.67 9.94 0.74
C SER A 232 16.67 10.83 1.49
N ILE A 233 16.46 10.57 2.78
CA ILE A 233 15.61 11.41 3.63
C ILE A 233 16.22 12.82 3.76
N VAL A 234 17.52 12.92 3.98
CA VAL A 234 18.22 14.21 4.08
C VAL A 234 18.10 14.99 2.77
N GLY A 235 18.35 14.36 1.62
CA GLY A 235 18.21 15.01 0.32
C GLY A 235 16.78 15.50 0.06
N THR A 236 15.78 14.67 0.34
CA THR A 236 14.36 15.06 0.19
C THR A 236 13.98 16.22 1.12
N GLN A 237 14.49 16.25 2.36
CA GLN A 237 14.29 17.37 3.27
C GLN A 237 14.93 18.66 2.76
N MET A 238 16.17 18.58 2.25
CA MET A 238 16.87 19.72 1.66
C MET A 238 16.09 20.28 0.46
N TYR A 239 15.52 19.40 -0.38
CA TYR A 239 14.68 19.81 -1.50
C TYR A 239 13.44 20.59 -1.05
N ILE A 240 12.70 20.06 -0.06
CA ILE A 240 11.49 20.71 0.47
C ILE A 240 11.85 22.05 1.12
N ALA A 241 12.92 22.10 1.89
CA ALA A 241 13.40 23.34 2.52
C ALA A 241 13.79 24.40 1.47
N ALA A 242 14.49 24.00 0.41
CA ALA A 242 14.87 24.90 -0.67
C ALA A 242 13.66 25.44 -1.44
N ASN A 243 12.64 24.60 -1.68
CA ASN A 243 11.40 25.05 -2.32
C ASN A 243 10.61 26.02 -1.43
N ASN A 244 10.54 25.77 -0.12
CA ASN A 244 9.89 26.68 0.81
C ASN A 244 10.59 28.04 0.86
N GLN A 245 11.93 28.04 0.87
CA GLN A 245 12.72 29.28 0.80
C GLN A 245 12.53 30.03 -0.53
N ALA A 246 12.45 29.30 -1.65
CA ALA A 246 12.17 29.91 -2.95
C ALA A 246 10.78 30.55 -2.99
N ALA A 247 9.76 29.87 -2.45
CA ALA A 247 8.40 30.40 -2.33
C ALA A 247 8.36 31.65 -1.43
N GLU A 248 9.05 31.62 -0.27
CA GLU A 248 9.19 32.80 0.60
C GLU A 248 9.87 33.97 -0.12
N ALA A 249 10.93 33.71 -0.89
CA ALA A 249 11.62 34.73 -1.66
C ALA A 249 10.76 35.31 -2.79
N GLU A 250 9.91 34.49 -3.43
CA GLU A 250 8.92 34.95 -4.41
C GLU A 250 7.86 35.84 -3.76
N LEU A 251 7.38 35.49 -2.56
CA LEU A 251 6.45 36.33 -1.79
C LEU A 251 7.08 37.68 -1.43
N VAL A 252 8.34 37.69 -0.96
CA VAL A 252 9.05 38.94 -0.64
C VAL A 252 9.26 39.78 -1.91
N ARG A 253 9.62 39.17 -3.04
CA ARG A 253 9.76 39.89 -4.33
C ARG A 253 8.43 40.46 -4.82
N ALA A 254 7.35 39.69 -4.72
CA ALA A 254 6.00 40.15 -5.06
C ALA A 254 5.57 41.31 -4.15
N GLY A 255 5.83 41.22 -2.85
CA GLY A 255 5.60 42.29 -1.88
C GLY A 255 6.41 43.55 -2.20
N SER A 256 7.71 43.43 -2.48
CA SER A 256 8.54 44.59 -2.84
C SER A 256 8.09 45.24 -4.15
N ASN A 257 7.65 44.45 -5.13
CA ASN A 257 7.12 44.99 -6.38
C ASN A 257 5.80 45.74 -6.15
N ARG A 258 4.94 45.23 -5.26
CA ARG A 258 3.69 45.89 -4.85
C ARG A 258 3.96 47.23 -4.18
N ASP A 259 4.96 47.31 -3.29
CA ASP A 259 5.35 48.55 -2.61
C ASP A 259 5.91 49.60 -3.57
N VAL A 260 6.70 49.16 -4.56
CA VAL A 260 7.21 50.02 -5.63
C VAL A 260 6.06 50.58 -6.47
N LEU A 261 5.11 49.73 -6.90
CA LEU A 261 3.94 50.16 -7.67
C LEU A 261 3.06 51.13 -6.86
N ALA A 262 2.83 50.86 -5.58
CA ALA A 262 2.07 51.76 -4.70
C ALA A 262 2.75 53.14 -4.56
N THR A 263 4.08 53.16 -4.45
CA THR A 263 4.86 54.41 -4.37
C THR A 263 4.79 55.19 -5.68
N GLN A 264 4.88 54.51 -6.84
CA GLN A 264 4.75 55.15 -8.15
C GLN A 264 3.36 55.76 -8.35
N ILE A 265 2.29 55.04 -7.98
CA ILE A 265 0.92 55.55 -8.03
C ILE A 265 0.75 56.79 -7.15
N ALA A 266 1.32 56.78 -5.94
CA ALA A 266 1.28 57.93 -5.05
C ALA A 266 2.01 59.15 -5.66
N ASP A 267 3.13 58.93 -6.33
CA ASP A 267 3.86 60.01 -7.02
C ASP A 267 3.08 60.57 -8.21
N TRP A 268 2.51 59.71 -9.07
CA TRP A 268 1.67 60.15 -10.18
C TRP A 268 0.43 60.90 -9.72
N ARG A 269 -0.16 60.54 -8.58
CA ARG A 269 -1.25 61.30 -7.96
C ARG A 269 -0.82 62.70 -7.53
N ARG A 270 0.37 62.85 -6.91
CA ARG A 270 0.92 64.19 -6.59
C ARG A 270 1.19 65.02 -7.84
N GLN A 271 1.69 64.39 -8.91
CA GLN A 271 1.89 65.07 -10.19
C GLN A 271 0.55 65.53 -10.81
N LEU A 272 -0.50 64.72 -10.66
CA LEU A 272 -1.85 65.05 -11.11
C LEU A 272 -2.45 66.23 -10.32
N GLU A 273 -2.22 66.32 -9.01
CA GLU A 273 -2.64 67.45 -8.17
C GLU A 273 -2.00 68.78 -8.59
N GLY A 274 -0.83 68.75 -9.25
CA GLY A 274 -0.17 69.93 -9.80
C GLY A 274 -0.79 70.46 -11.09
N ILE A 275 -1.73 69.73 -11.71
CA ILE A 275 -2.44 70.15 -12.92
C ILE A 275 -3.77 70.79 -12.51
N PRO A 276 -4.09 72.02 -12.97
CA PRO A 276 -5.34 72.68 -12.65
C PRO A 276 -6.56 71.81 -13.04
N PRO A 277 -7.59 71.69 -12.19
CA PRO A 277 -8.77 70.87 -12.50
C PRO A 277 -9.59 71.44 -13.67
N GLU A 278 -9.40 72.72 -13.99
CA GLU A 278 -10.11 73.44 -15.05
C GLU A 278 -9.51 73.25 -16.45
N THR A 279 -8.47 72.42 -16.60
CA THR A 279 -7.93 72.07 -17.93
C THR A 279 -9.00 71.37 -18.77
N ARG A 280 -9.28 71.93 -19.95
CA ARG A 280 -10.22 71.38 -20.93
C ARG A 280 -9.75 70.01 -21.45
N SER A 281 -10.68 69.18 -21.93
CA SER A 281 -10.38 67.88 -22.52
C SER A 281 -9.45 67.99 -23.73
N VAL A 282 -8.58 66.98 -23.94
CA VAL A 282 -7.67 66.90 -25.09
C VAL A 282 -8.43 67.06 -26.41
N ASP A 283 -9.47 66.26 -26.64
CA ASP A 283 -10.29 66.31 -27.87
C ASP A 283 -10.88 67.70 -28.15
N GLY A 284 -11.34 68.38 -27.09
CA GLY A 284 -11.91 69.73 -27.20
C GLY A 284 -10.87 70.82 -27.49
N LEU A 285 -9.64 70.66 -26.99
CA LEU A 285 -8.53 71.57 -27.26
C LEU A 285 -7.94 71.33 -28.65
N GLU A 286 -7.84 70.09 -29.10
CA GLU A 286 -7.39 69.74 -30.45
C GLU A 286 -8.37 70.27 -31.50
N ALA A 287 -9.68 70.07 -31.32
CA ALA A 287 -10.69 70.62 -32.22
C ALA A 287 -10.66 72.15 -32.27
N TYR A 288 -10.40 72.82 -31.14
CA TYR A 288 -10.25 74.28 -31.10
C TYR A 288 -9.00 74.76 -31.83
N ILE A 289 -7.86 74.09 -31.62
CA ILE A 289 -6.59 74.43 -32.28
C ILE A 289 -6.69 74.21 -33.79
N GLU A 290 -7.26 73.08 -34.23
CA GLU A 290 -7.49 72.77 -35.65
C GLU A 290 -8.37 73.82 -36.33
N GLU A 291 -9.45 74.25 -35.65
CA GLU A 291 -10.32 75.31 -36.15
C GLU A 291 -9.59 76.67 -36.23
N VAL A 292 -8.77 77.00 -35.24
CA VAL A 292 -7.99 78.26 -35.23
C VAL A 292 -6.89 78.26 -36.30
N GLU A 293 -6.26 77.10 -36.56
CA GLU A 293 -5.30 76.90 -37.65
C GLU A 293 -6.00 77.03 -39.02
N ARG A 294 -7.19 76.44 -39.18
CA ARG A 294 -8.00 76.53 -40.40
C ARG A 294 -8.38 77.98 -40.74
N VAL A 295 -8.63 78.81 -39.73
CA VAL A 295 -8.97 80.24 -39.90
C VAL A 295 -7.72 81.14 -39.83
N GLU A 296 -6.50 80.58 -39.81
CA GLU A 296 -5.20 81.27 -39.82
C GLU A 296 -5.02 82.31 -38.67
N ARG A 297 -5.65 82.09 -37.51
CA ARG A 297 -5.60 83.00 -36.34
C ARG A 297 -4.53 82.60 -35.31
N THR A 298 -3.43 82.04 -35.77
CA THR A 298 -2.39 81.43 -34.93
C THR A 298 -1.57 82.43 -34.12
N HIS A 299 -1.64 83.72 -34.42
CA HIS A 299 -0.89 84.77 -33.72
C HIS A 299 -1.57 85.26 -32.43
N GLN A 300 -2.82 84.85 -32.19
CA GLN A 300 -3.61 85.37 -31.08
C GLN A 300 -3.24 84.70 -29.76
N LYS A 301 -3.28 85.45 -28.65
CA LYS A 301 -3.01 84.92 -27.30
C LYS A 301 -3.83 83.65 -26.96
N PRO A 302 -5.14 83.57 -27.27
CA PRO A 302 -5.95 82.37 -26.99
C PRO A 302 -5.43 81.09 -27.63
N TYR A 303 -4.76 81.19 -28.80
CA TYR A 303 -4.16 80.03 -29.46
C TYR A 303 -2.96 79.49 -28.68
N ARG A 304 -2.07 80.37 -28.20
CA ARG A 304 -0.91 79.98 -27.38
C ARG A 304 -1.33 79.42 -26.03
N ASP A 305 -2.36 80.01 -25.42
CA ASP A 305 -2.93 79.52 -24.16
C ASP A 305 -3.54 78.12 -24.36
N ALA A 306 -4.30 77.89 -25.44
CA ALA A 306 -4.85 76.58 -25.79
C ALA A 306 -3.78 75.51 -26.06
N GLN A 307 -2.66 75.86 -26.70
CA GLN A 307 -1.53 74.93 -26.90
C GLN A 307 -0.87 74.53 -25.58
N ASN A 308 -0.72 75.48 -24.64
CA ASN A 308 -0.17 75.20 -23.30
C ASN A 308 -1.13 74.32 -22.48
N GLU A 309 -2.44 74.61 -22.54
CA GLU A 309 -3.47 73.79 -21.91
C GLU A 309 -3.53 72.38 -22.52
N LEU A 310 -3.36 72.24 -23.84
CA LEU A 310 -3.32 70.93 -24.52
C LEU A 310 -2.15 70.08 -24.00
N GLY A 311 -0.99 70.69 -23.80
CA GLY A 311 0.19 70.00 -23.23
C GLY A 311 0.01 69.59 -21.77
N LEU A 312 -0.86 70.27 -21.00
CA LEU A 312 -1.25 69.87 -19.65
C LEU A 312 -2.32 68.78 -19.67
N ALA A 313 -3.32 68.91 -20.53
CA ALA A 313 -4.40 67.94 -20.70
C ALA A 313 -3.86 66.56 -21.14
N ARG A 314 -2.95 66.50 -22.13
CA ARG A 314 -2.31 65.25 -22.55
C ARG A 314 -1.48 64.60 -21.43
N ARG A 315 -0.79 65.41 -20.61
CA ARG A 315 -0.06 64.91 -19.44
C ARG A 315 -0.99 64.36 -18.37
N ARG A 316 -2.14 65.00 -18.15
CA ARG A 316 -3.18 64.52 -17.24
C ARG A 316 -3.71 63.15 -17.68
N ASP A 317 -4.04 63.01 -18.96
CA ASP A 317 -4.60 61.77 -19.50
C ASP A 317 -3.56 60.62 -19.46
N ASP A 318 -2.29 60.89 -19.79
CA ASP A 318 -1.19 59.91 -19.65
C ASP A 318 -1.00 59.46 -18.18
N LEU A 319 -1.03 60.39 -17.22
CA LEU A 319 -0.92 60.06 -15.80
C LEU A 319 -2.12 59.23 -15.32
N LEU A 320 -3.34 59.56 -15.75
CA LEU A 320 -4.54 58.79 -15.41
C LEU A 320 -4.47 57.37 -15.99
N ALA A 321 -4.05 57.22 -17.24
CA ALA A 321 -3.88 55.91 -17.88
C ALA A 321 -2.81 55.05 -17.17
N ARG A 322 -1.69 55.65 -16.74
CA ARG A 322 -0.65 54.97 -15.95
C ARG A 322 -1.17 54.54 -14.58
N ILE A 323 -1.91 55.40 -13.89
CA ILE A 323 -2.53 55.09 -12.59
C ILE A 323 -3.56 53.96 -12.75
N GLU A 324 -4.39 53.99 -13.78
CA GLU A 324 -5.38 52.95 -14.05
C GLU A 324 -4.71 51.60 -14.35
N THR A 325 -3.69 51.60 -15.21
CA THR A 325 -2.92 50.39 -15.56
C THR A 325 -2.22 49.80 -14.33
N ALA A 326 -1.56 50.62 -13.50
CA ALA A 326 -0.88 50.14 -12.31
C ALA A 326 -1.86 49.71 -11.20
N ASN A 327 -3.03 50.34 -11.08
CA ASN A 327 -4.10 49.85 -10.20
C ASN A 327 -4.66 48.52 -10.70
N ALA A 328 -4.83 48.36 -12.02
CA ALA A 328 -5.24 47.09 -12.62
C ALA A 328 -4.20 45.99 -12.38
N GLU A 329 -2.90 46.32 -12.38
CA GLU A 329 -1.83 45.37 -12.01
C GLU A 329 -1.90 45.01 -10.52
N LEU A 330 -2.09 45.98 -9.62
CA LEU A 330 -2.27 45.74 -8.18
C LEU A 330 -3.54 44.93 -7.85
N LEU A 331 -4.61 45.09 -8.63
CA LEU A 331 -5.89 44.38 -8.47
C LEU A 331 -5.94 43.05 -9.23
N GLY A 332 -5.14 42.90 -10.29
CA GLY A 332 -5.29 41.89 -11.34
C GLY A 332 -4.19 40.82 -11.42
N THR A 333 -3.12 40.91 -10.64
CA THR A 333 -2.12 39.83 -10.53
C THR A 333 -1.98 39.36 -9.08
N GLY A 334 -3.09 38.88 -8.52
CA GLY A 334 -3.14 38.04 -7.32
C GLY A 334 -2.46 36.66 -7.50
N SER A 335 -1.42 36.55 -8.32
CA SER A 335 -0.59 35.35 -8.40
C SER A 335 0.13 35.07 -7.07
N GLY A 336 0.33 36.11 -6.26
CA GLY A 336 0.83 35.98 -4.88
C GLY A 336 -0.18 35.35 -3.93
N ASP A 337 -1.46 35.76 -3.96
CA ASP A 337 -2.48 35.27 -3.01
C ASP A 337 -2.83 33.79 -3.23
N ILE A 338 -2.79 33.32 -4.49
CA ILE A 338 -3.04 31.90 -4.81
C ILE A 338 -1.91 30.99 -4.29
N LEU A 339 -0.67 31.50 -4.20
CA LEU A 339 0.45 30.79 -3.57
C LEU A 339 0.37 30.81 -2.04
N VAL A 340 -0.09 31.92 -1.45
CA VAL A 340 -0.29 32.04 0.01
C VAL A 340 -1.38 31.07 0.50
N GLU A 341 -2.47 30.92 -0.24
CA GLU A 341 -3.56 30.02 0.15
C GLU A 341 -3.20 28.53 -0.04
N ALA A 342 -2.30 28.22 -0.99
CA ALA A 342 -1.72 26.89 -1.15
C ALA A 342 -0.77 26.50 0.00
N GLN A 343 -0.08 27.47 0.61
CA GLN A 343 0.88 27.26 1.70
C GLN A 343 0.19 27.05 3.07
N THR A 344 -1.07 27.49 3.22
CA THR A 344 -1.85 27.35 4.47
C THR A 344 -2.57 26.01 4.67
N ARG A 345 -2.55 25.08 3.70
CA ARG A 345 -3.14 23.74 3.89
C ARG A 345 -2.19 22.80 4.62
N THR A 346 -2.28 22.79 5.96
CA THR A 346 -1.82 21.72 6.87
C THR A 346 -0.50 21.06 6.47
N SER A 347 0.60 21.75 6.76
CA SER A 347 1.96 21.31 6.47
C SER A 347 2.34 20.11 7.35
N ILE A 348 2.21 18.92 6.79
CA ILE A 348 2.97 17.78 7.26
C ILE A 348 4.45 18.22 7.30
N PRO A 349 5.17 18.05 8.42
CA PRO A 349 6.57 18.42 8.50
C PRO A 349 7.36 17.76 7.37
N GLY A 350 8.20 18.52 6.65
CA GLY A 350 8.94 18.01 5.49
C GLY A 350 9.78 16.76 5.81
N TRP A 351 10.25 16.64 7.05
CA TRP A 351 10.95 15.44 7.53
C TRP A 351 10.05 14.20 7.61
N PHE A 352 8.79 14.35 8.00
CA PHE A 352 7.82 13.26 8.08
C PHE A 352 7.43 12.81 6.69
N PHE A 353 7.19 13.75 5.77
CA PHE A 353 6.90 13.43 4.38
C PHE A 353 8.07 12.73 3.69
N ALA A 354 9.30 13.20 3.90
CA ALA A 354 10.50 12.55 3.40
C ALA A 354 10.66 11.13 3.95
N LEU A 355 10.38 10.92 5.25
CA LEU A 355 10.42 9.61 5.88
C LEU A 355 9.35 8.67 5.32
N MET A 356 8.13 9.14 5.13
CA MET A 356 7.04 8.36 4.54
C MET A 356 7.35 7.98 3.09
N LEU A 357 7.81 8.94 2.28
CA LEU A 357 8.22 8.67 0.91
C LEU A 357 9.32 7.62 0.85
N GLU A 358 10.33 7.70 1.71
CA GLU A 358 11.41 6.72 1.77
C GLU A 358 10.87 5.34 2.18
N LEU A 359 9.95 5.28 3.14
CA LEU A 359 9.36 4.02 3.62
C LEU A 359 8.53 3.34 2.53
N PHE A 360 7.70 4.08 1.80
CA PHE A 360 6.93 3.54 0.67
C PHE A 360 7.82 3.19 -0.53
N SER A 361 8.81 4.04 -0.83
CA SER A 361 9.77 3.86 -1.92
C SER A 361 10.64 2.64 -1.72
N SER A 362 11.14 2.40 -0.51
CA SER A 362 12.13 1.36 -0.24
C SER A 362 11.50 0.08 0.29
N GLN A 363 10.55 0.15 1.23
CA GLN A 363 9.95 -1.04 1.84
C GLN A 363 8.77 -1.56 1.01
N GLY A 364 7.91 -0.67 0.52
CA GLY A 364 6.74 -1.04 -0.28
C GLY A 364 7.12 -1.78 -1.56
N THR A 365 8.06 -1.22 -2.33
CA THR A 365 8.63 -1.89 -3.51
C THR A 365 9.30 -3.22 -3.18
N SER A 366 10.12 -3.27 -2.13
CA SER A 366 10.90 -4.46 -1.78
C SER A 366 10.01 -5.62 -1.34
N ILE A 367 8.97 -5.34 -0.55
CA ILE A 367 7.97 -6.33 -0.14
C ILE A 367 7.21 -6.85 -1.36
N GLY A 368 6.73 -5.96 -2.24
CA GLY A 368 6.02 -6.34 -3.46
C GLY A 368 6.88 -7.21 -4.38
N LEU A 369 8.14 -6.82 -4.61
CA LEU A 369 9.09 -7.56 -5.45
C LEU A 369 9.43 -8.93 -4.86
N VAL A 370 9.76 -9.00 -3.57
CA VAL A 370 10.11 -10.27 -2.90
C VAL A 370 8.90 -11.21 -2.83
N ALA A 371 7.70 -10.68 -2.57
CA ALA A 371 6.47 -11.48 -2.60
C ALA A 371 6.26 -12.13 -3.97
N LEU A 372 6.39 -11.36 -5.06
CA LEU A 372 6.30 -11.90 -6.43
C LEU A 372 7.40 -12.95 -6.70
N LEU A 373 8.64 -12.69 -6.29
CA LEU A 373 9.74 -13.64 -6.47
C LEU A 373 9.50 -14.95 -5.70
N ILE A 374 8.96 -14.91 -4.48
CA ILE A 374 8.64 -16.12 -3.71
C ILE A 374 7.45 -16.88 -4.33
N LEU A 375 6.42 -16.16 -4.77
CA LEU A 375 5.21 -16.74 -5.38
C LEU A 375 5.48 -17.47 -6.69
N TYR A 376 6.37 -16.92 -7.53
CA TYR A 376 6.63 -17.43 -8.88
C TYR A 376 8.00 -18.13 -9.02
N GLY A 377 8.97 -17.85 -8.16
CA GLY A 377 10.34 -18.42 -8.23
C GLY A 377 10.50 -19.81 -7.62
N ARG A 378 9.63 -20.23 -6.69
CA ARG A 378 9.71 -21.56 -6.04
C ARG A 378 9.49 -22.74 -6.99
N SER A 379 8.92 -22.53 -8.18
CA SER A 379 8.63 -23.62 -9.12
C SER A 379 9.85 -24.14 -9.88
N GLN A 380 10.95 -23.36 -9.98
CA GLN A 380 12.12 -23.78 -10.77
C GLN A 380 13.24 -24.42 -9.93
N VAL A 381 13.30 -24.15 -8.62
CA VAL A 381 14.39 -24.68 -7.76
C VAL A 381 14.14 -26.14 -7.35
N ASN A 382 12.90 -26.62 -7.44
CA ASN A 382 12.51 -28.00 -7.11
C ASN A 382 12.14 -28.84 -8.35
N ALA A 383 12.43 -28.37 -9.56
CA ALA A 383 12.36 -29.24 -10.74
C ALA A 383 13.57 -30.18 -10.65
N GLU A 384 13.34 -31.46 -10.37
CA GLU A 384 14.38 -32.50 -10.48
C GLU A 384 15.06 -32.37 -11.85
N PRO A 385 16.40 -32.51 -11.93
CA PRO A 385 17.05 -32.62 -13.23
C PRO A 385 16.46 -33.84 -13.92
N GLU A 386 15.78 -33.61 -15.05
CA GLU A 386 15.39 -34.68 -15.97
C GLU A 386 16.62 -35.54 -16.22
N SER A 387 16.60 -36.76 -15.68
CA SER A 387 17.62 -37.75 -15.91
C SER A 387 17.59 -38.11 -17.38
N VAL A 388 18.45 -37.45 -18.17
CA VAL A 388 18.82 -37.90 -19.51
C VAL A 388 19.64 -39.18 -19.32
N ASN A 389 18.96 -40.33 -19.34
CA ASN A 389 19.56 -41.64 -19.61
C ASN A 389 18.65 -42.31 -20.65
N GLN A 390 19.10 -42.37 -21.90
CA GLN A 390 19.81 -43.53 -22.47
C GLN A 390 18.82 -44.59 -22.96
N ASP A 391 18.22 -44.32 -24.11
CA ASP A 391 17.79 -45.37 -25.04
C ASP A 391 18.73 -45.32 -26.25
N ILE A 392 19.85 -46.03 -26.12
CA ILE A 392 20.56 -46.61 -27.26
C ILE A 392 20.43 -48.13 -27.05
N SER A 393 19.56 -48.75 -27.83
CA SER A 393 19.58 -50.19 -28.12
C SER A 393 19.62 -50.36 -29.63
#